data_AF-A0A9E5WPU5-F1
#
_entry.id   AF-A0A9E5WPU5-F1
#
_cell.length_a   1.000
_cell.length_b   1.000
_cell.length_c   1.000
_cell.angle_alpha   90.00
_cell.angle_beta   90.00
_cell.angle_gamma   90.00
#
_symmetry.space_group_name_H-M   'P 1'
#
loop_
_entity.id
_entity.type
_entity.pdbx_description
1 polymer ?
#
loop_
_entity_poly.entity_id
_entity_poly.type
_entity_poly.pdbx_seq_one_letter_code
_entity_poly.pdbx_strand_id
1 'polypeptide(L)'
;MPEGVDETIHYTIQNAGVERLDLAPTGEFEIIQHIELRESPVHITEYRLAVYQDAAGNRCLPNCPERKGPIFGPRLLAMIGWMKSVARCSYSTLEICMEDVLQVPVSRGYLTKLCTGTISASLADPYKELAQAIPRQEQLSSDETSIKDDGKKSLDLVRYGDHVQPVCHRRFAVARGFGEVGRSGIQGLSEFRLLLGQLLLRLE
;
A
#
# COMPACT_ATOMS: atom_id res chain seq x y z
N MET A 1 -8.38 -19.96 16.65
CA MET A 1 -7.36 -18.93 16.91
C MET A 1 -7.93 -17.58 16.50
N PRO A 2 -7.65 -16.48 17.22
CA PRO A 2 -8.02 -15.16 16.75
C PRO A 2 -7.38 -14.91 15.39
N GLU A 3 -8.11 -14.27 14.49
CA GLU A 3 -7.63 -13.97 13.14
C GLU A 3 -6.40 -13.04 13.22
N GLY A 4 -5.27 -13.43 12.62
CA GLY A 4 -4.05 -12.62 12.58
C GLY A 4 -3.04 -12.84 13.71
N VAL A 5 -3.16 -13.91 14.49
CA VAL A 5 -2.12 -14.33 15.46
C VAL A 5 -1.21 -15.36 14.80
N ASP A 6 0.08 -15.03 14.65
CA ASP A 6 1.10 -15.91 14.07
C ASP A 6 1.52 -17.04 15.02
N GLU A 7 1.60 -16.75 16.33
CA GLU A 7 2.07 -17.67 17.37
C GLU A 7 1.33 -17.43 18.68
N THR A 8 1.06 -18.49 19.44
CA THR A 8 0.44 -18.41 20.78
C THR A 8 1.33 -19.14 21.78
N ILE A 9 1.78 -18.41 22.81
CA ILE A 9 2.60 -18.95 23.90
C ILE A 9 1.77 -18.92 25.18
N HIS A 10 1.64 -20.07 25.83
CA HIS A 10 0.92 -20.21 27.10
C HIS A 10 1.90 -20.18 28.26
N TYR A 11 1.72 -19.24 29.19
CA TYR A 11 2.49 -19.16 30.42
C TYR A 11 1.69 -19.77 31.58
N THR A 12 2.37 -20.60 32.38
CA THR A 12 1.82 -21.15 33.62
C THR A 12 2.78 -20.88 34.77
N ILE A 13 2.25 -20.78 36.00
CA ILE A 13 3.08 -20.72 37.20
C ILE A 13 3.73 -22.10 37.42
N GLN A 14 5.01 -22.13 37.79
CA GLN A 14 5.71 -23.38 38.11
C GLN A 14 5.07 -24.08 39.31
N ASN A 15 5.00 -25.42 39.31
CA ASN A 15 4.30 -26.21 40.34
C ASN A 15 4.72 -25.86 41.78
N ALA A 16 6.02 -25.69 42.05
CA ALA A 16 6.50 -25.29 43.39
C ALA A 16 5.93 -23.93 43.85
N GLY A 17 5.68 -23.01 42.90
CA GLY A 17 5.02 -21.74 43.18
C GLY A 17 3.52 -21.88 43.44
N VAL A 18 2.87 -22.78 42.71
CA VAL A 18 1.45 -23.13 42.89
C VAL A 18 1.22 -23.76 44.26
N GLU A 19 2.04 -24.74 44.65
CA GLU A 19 1.95 -25.42 45.96
C GLU A 19 2.25 -24.47 47.12
N ARG A 20 3.29 -23.65 47.01
CA ARG A 20 3.68 -22.69 48.08
C ARG A 20 2.59 -21.66 48.37
N LEU A 21 1.83 -21.27 47.35
CA LEU A 21 0.81 -20.21 47.43
C LEU A 21 -0.62 -20.76 47.43
N ASP A 22 -0.81 -22.08 47.44
CA ASP A 22 -2.10 -22.77 47.39
C ASP A 22 -3.01 -22.25 46.24
N LEU A 23 -2.43 -22.13 45.05
CA LEU A 23 -3.14 -21.61 43.87
C LEU A 23 -3.89 -22.73 43.15
N ALA A 24 -5.14 -22.48 42.76
CA ALA A 24 -5.92 -23.38 41.90
C ALA A 24 -6.06 -22.79 40.48
N PRO A 25 -5.82 -23.56 39.41
CA PRO A 25 -6.03 -23.08 38.05
C PRO A 25 -7.52 -22.87 37.77
N THR A 26 -7.88 -21.69 37.26
CA THR A 26 -9.27 -21.34 36.91
C THR A 26 -9.67 -21.85 35.52
N GLY A 27 -8.70 -22.15 34.66
CA GLY A 27 -8.93 -22.49 33.24
C GLY A 27 -9.19 -21.27 32.35
N GLU A 28 -9.20 -20.07 32.92
CA GLU A 28 -9.32 -18.80 32.19
C GLU A 28 -7.93 -18.23 31.86
N PHE A 29 -7.86 -17.46 30.78
CA PHE A 29 -6.63 -16.78 30.35
C PHE A 29 -6.85 -15.27 30.29
N GLU A 30 -5.89 -14.51 30.81
CA GLU A 30 -5.70 -13.13 30.40
C GLU A 30 -4.91 -13.11 29.08
N ILE A 31 -5.48 -12.51 28.03
CA ILE A 31 -4.87 -12.50 26.69
C ILE A 31 -4.17 -11.16 26.47
N ILE A 32 -2.85 -11.22 26.29
CA ILE A 32 -2.01 -10.05 25.95
C ILE A 32 -1.40 -10.31 24.56
N GLN A 33 -1.54 -9.34 23.65
CA GLN A 33 -0.93 -9.39 22.33
C GLN A 33 0.32 -8.49 22.27
N HIS A 34 1.39 -9.02 21.71
CA HIS A 34 2.60 -8.28 21.37
C HIS A 34 2.75 -8.30 19.85
N ILE A 35 2.91 -7.14 19.22
CA ILE A 35 3.01 -6.98 17.76
C ILE A 35 4.35 -6.34 17.44
N GLU A 36 5.15 -6.97 16.60
CA GLU A 36 6.50 -6.52 16.27
C GLU A 36 6.82 -6.76 14.78
N LEU A 37 7.70 -5.93 14.21
CA LEU A 37 8.28 -6.12 12.89
C LEU A 37 9.40 -7.17 12.97
N ARG A 38 9.35 -8.17 12.07
CA ARG A 38 10.45 -9.14 11.95
C ARG A 38 11.71 -8.47 11.43
N GLU A 39 12.87 -9.01 11.81
CA GLU A 39 14.19 -8.49 11.39
C GLU A 39 14.32 -8.31 9.88
N SER A 40 13.83 -9.27 9.10
CA SER A 40 13.60 -9.10 7.66
C SER A 40 12.10 -9.23 7.38
N PRO A 41 11.38 -8.12 7.18
CA PRO A 41 9.93 -8.13 7.02
C PRO A 41 9.49 -8.59 5.61
N VAL A 42 10.44 -8.95 4.73
CA VAL A 42 10.20 -9.38 3.35
C VAL A 42 10.59 -10.83 3.15
N HIS A 43 9.88 -11.52 2.26
CA HIS A 43 10.23 -12.85 1.80
C HIS A 43 10.92 -12.77 0.43
N ILE A 44 12.17 -13.22 0.34
CA ILE A 44 12.96 -13.18 -0.90
C ILE A 44 13.12 -14.59 -1.46
N THR A 45 12.66 -14.80 -2.68
CA THR A 45 12.87 -16.06 -3.43
C THR A 45 13.92 -15.86 -4.51
N GLU A 46 15.04 -16.57 -4.39
CA GLU A 46 16.11 -16.59 -5.40
C GLU A 46 15.88 -17.76 -6.37
N TYR A 47 15.65 -17.43 -7.65
CA TYR A 47 15.54 -18.42 -8.72
C TYR A 47 16.89 -18.55 -9.42
N ARG A 48 17.51 -19.74 -9.32
CA ARG A 48 18.78 -20.05 -9.98
C ARG A 48 18.53 -20.83 -11.25
N LEU A 49 18.74 -20.20 -12.40
CA LEU A 49 18.57 -20.81 -13.71
C LEU A 49 19.92 -21.29 -14.23
N ALA A 50 20.06 -22.60 -14.44
CA ALA A 50 21.26 -23.16 -15.06
C ALA A 50 21.37 -22.68 -16.52
N VAL A 51 22.57 -22.26 -16.92
CA VAL A 51 22.84 -21.85 -18.29
C VAL A 51 23.32 -23.07 -19.08
N TYR A 52 22.63 -23.35 -20.18
CA TYR A 52 22.99 -24.40 -21.12
C TYR A 52 23.60 -23.79 -22.38
N GLN A 53 24.35 -24.59 -23.13
CA GLN A 53 24.78 -24.25 -24.49
C GLN A 53 24.25 -25.30 -25.46
N ASP A 54 23.73 -24.84 -26.60
CA ASP A 54 23.38 -25.73 -27.69
C ASP A 54 24.62 -26.14 -28.51
N ALA A 55 24.45 -27.04 -29.47
CA ALA A 55 25.54 -27.50 -30.34
C ALA A 55 26.14 -26.39 -31.24
N ALA A 56 25.44 -25.27 -31.40
CA ALA A 56 25.91 -24.10 -32.13
C ALA A 56 26.62 -23.07 -31.22
N GLY A 57 26.71 -23.33 -29.91
CA GLY A 57 27.34 -22.46 -28.92
C GLY A 57 26.43 -21.36 -28.35
N ASN A 58 25.14 -21.32 -28.72
CA ASN A 58 24.19 -20.35 -28.19
C ASN A 58 23.82 -20.69 -26.75
N ARG A 59 23.68 -19.66 -25.91
CA ARG A 59 23.29 -19.82 -24.51
C ARG A 59 21.77 -19.94 -24.40
N CYS A 60 21.31 -20.95 -23.68
CA CYS A 60 19.90 -21.19 -23.39
C CYS A 60 19.65 -21.22 -21.88
N LEU A 61 18.52 -20.66 -21.44
CA LEU A 61 18.05 -20.71 -20.06
C LEU A 61 16.77 -21.57 -20.00
N PRO A 62 16.53 -22.31 -18.92
CA PRO A 62 15.25 -22.97 -18.69
C PRO A 62 14.14 -21.91 -18.56
N ASN A 63 12.92 -22.30 -18.92
CA ASN A 63 11.75 -21.47 -18.69
C ASN A 63 11.46 -21.38 -17.18
N CYS A 64 11.26 -20.16 -16.65
CA CYS A 64 10.84 -19.92 -15.27
C CYS A 64 9.48 -19.21 -15.29
N PRO A 65 8.36 -19.98 -15.25
CA PRO A 65 7.02 -19.42 -15.40
C PRO A 65 6.64 -18.51 -14.23
N GLU A 66 7.22 -18.71 -13.04
CA GLU A 66 6.97 -17.87 -11.86
C GLU A 66 7.54 -16.44 -12.01
N ARG A 67 8.47 -16.23 -12.94
CA ARG A 67 9.12 -14.94 -13.21
C ARG A 67 8.51 -14.26 -14.45
N LYS A 68 7.27 -13.80 -14.33
CA LYS A 68 6.68 -12.86 -15.30
C LYS A 68 6.45 -11.50 -14.63
N GLY A 69 7.02 -10.44 -15.19
CA GLY A 69 6.84 -9.07 -14.70
C GLY A 69 7.99 -8.56 -13.81
N PRO A 70 7.74 -7.55 -12.97
CA PRO A 70 8.76 -6.92 -12.13
C PRO A 70 9.29 -7.87 -11.04
N ILE A 71 10.40 -7.48 -10.40
CA ILE A 71 11.03 -8.28 -9.35
C ILE A 71 10.16 -8.33 -8.08
N PHE A 72 9.36 -7.29 -7.85
CA PHE A 72 8.48 -7.21 -6.67
C PHE A 72 7.14 -7.88 -6.92
N GLY A 73 6.73 -8.69 -5.96
CA GLY A 73 5.43 -9.32 -5.95
C GLY A 73 4.28 -8.33 -5.73
N PRO A 74 3.04 -8.79 -5.95
CA PRO A 74 1.83 -7.95 -5.96
C PRO A 74 1.64 -7.16 -4.66
N ARG A 75 1.85 -7.79 -3.50
CA ARG A 75 1.71 -7.15 -2.17
C ARG A 75 2.69 -6.01 -1.95
N LEU A 76 3.94 -6.19 -2.38
CA LEU A 76 4.96 -5.15 -2.23
C LEU A 76 4.71 -3.99 -3.19
N LEU A 77 4.31 -4.28 -4.44
CA LEU A 77 3.90 -3.25 -5.40
C LEU A 77 2.71 -2.44 -4.90
N ALA A 78 1.71 -3.09 -4.30
CA ALA A 78 0.56 -2.42 -3.72
C ALA A 78 0.97 -1.48 -2.58
N MET A 79 1.87 -1.92 -1.69
CA MET A 79 2.41 -1.09 -0.62
C MET A 79 3.17 0.12 -1.17
N ILE A 80 4.05 -0.08 -2.16
CA ILE A 80 4.79 1.02 -2.81
C ILE A 80 3.82 2.02 -3.46
N GLY A 81 2.79 1.52 -4.16
CA GLY A 81 1.76 2.34 -4.77
C GLY A 81 1.02 3.18 -3.73
N TRP A 82 0.64 2.58 -2.61
CA TRP A 82 0.02 3.29 -1.48
C TRP A 82 0.94 4.34 -0.88
N MET A 83 2.20 3.99 -0.60
CA MET A 83 3.17 4.94 -0.05
C MET A 83 3.37 6.14 -1.00
N LYS A 84 3.47 5.89 -2.30
CA LYS A 84 3.64 6.93 -3.31
C LYS A 84 2.42 7.85 -3.44
N SER A 85 1.22 7.30 -3.32
CA SER A 85 -0.05 7.99 -3.60
C SER A 85 -0.70 8.58 -2.35
N VAL A 86 -1.03 7.74 -1.37
CA VAL A 86 -1.76 8.11 -0.14
C VAL A 86 -0.80 8.70 0.88
N ALA A 87 0.32 8.04 1.17
CA ALA A 87 1.30 8.56 2.12
C ALA A 87 2.16 9.71 1.54
N ARG A 88 1.96 10.06 0.26
CA ARG A 88 2.64 11.14 -0.47
C ARG A 88 4.16 11.06 -0.38
N CYS A 89 4.72 9.86 -0.24
CA CYS A 89 6.16 9.66 -0.20
C CYS A 89 6.81 10.14 -1.51
N SER A 90 7.94 10.85 -1.37
CA SER A 90 8.83 11.14 -2.50
C SER A 90 9.55 9.86 -2.94
N TYR A 91 10.11 9.83 -4.15
CA TYR A 91 10.92 8.68 -4.57
C TYR A 91 12.16 8.47 -3.70
N SER A 92 12.76 9.54 -3.17
CA SER A 92 13.87 9.42 -2.22
C SER A 92 13.43 8.85 -0.88
N THR A 93 12.25 9.24 -0.39
CA THR A 93 11.68 8.67 0.85
C THR A 93 11.34 7.19 0.67
N LEU A 94 10.83 6.81 -0.51
CA LEU A 94 10.59 5.41 -0.83
C LEU A 94 11.90 4.61 -0.90
N GLU A 95 12.94 5.14 -1.56
CA GLU A 95 14.27 4.52 -1.61
C GLU A 95 14.81 4.26 -0.20
N ILE A 96 14.80 5.29 0.67
CA ILE A 96 15.21 5.17 2.08
C ILE A 96 14.36 4.14 2.82
N CYS A 97 13.04 4.14 2.65
CA CYS A 97 12.17 3.17 3.34
C CYS A 97 12.45 1.73 2.89
N MET A 98 12.68 1.51 1.59
CA MET A 98 13.00 0.19 1.06
C MET A 98 14.34 -0.31 1.58
N GLU A 99 15.35 0.57 1.69
CA GLU A 99 16.67 0.22 2.22
C GLU A 99 16.67 0.06 3.74
N ASP A 100 16.22 1.06 4.49
CA ASP A 100 16.38 1.11 5.95
C ASP A 100 15.36 0.24 6.70
N VAL A 101 14.12 0.14 6.18
CA VAL A 101 13.04 -0.60 6.86
C VAL A 101 12.88 -2.00 6.29
N LEU A 102 12.88 -2.13 4.97
CA LEU A 102 12.66 -3.43 4.32
C LEU A 102 13.94 -4.18 4.02
N GLN A 103 15.12 -3.54 4.16
CA GLN A 103 16.42 -4.12 3.83
C GLN A 103 16.52 -4.57 2.36
N VAL A 104 15.83 -3.88 1.46
CA VAL A 104 15.82 -4.11 0.01
C VAL A 104 16.38 -2.87 -0.69
N PRO A 105 17.70 -2.79 -0.94
CA PRO A 105 18.30 -1.65 -1.63
C PRO A 105 17.80 -1.58 -3.08
N VAL A 106 17.28 -0.42 -3.46
CA VAL A 106 16.69 -0.17 -4.78
C VAL A 106 17.08 1.20 -5.27
N SER A 107 17.14 1.38 -6.58
CA SER A 107 17.33 2.73 -7.12
C SER A 107 16.00 3.47 -7.25
N ARG A 108 16.02 4.79 -7.02
CA ARG A 108 14.92 5.72 -7.39
C ARG A 108 14.41 5.51 -8.81
N GLY A 109 15.31 5.31 -9.79
CA GLY A 109 14.92 5.12 -11.18
C GLY A 109 14.08 3.85 -11.38
N TYR A 110 14.36 2.78 -10.65
CA TYR A 110 13.55 1.57 -10.68
C TYR A 110 12.18 1.80 -10.05
N LEU A 111 12.12 2.46 -8.88
CA LEU A 111 10.86 2.82 -8.23
C LEU A 111 9.98 3.71 -9.12
N THR A 112 10.56 4.69 -9.81
CA THR A 112 9.83 5.51 -10.78
C THR A 112 9.22 4.66 -11.89
N LYS A 113 10.01 3.75 -12.50
CA LYS A 113 9.51 2.84 -13.55
C LYS A 113 8.37 1.95 -13.06
N LEU A 114 8.43 1.45 -11.83
CA LEU A 114 7.36 0.64 -11.25
C LEU A 114 6.09 1.46 -11.03
N CYS A 115 6.22 2.67 -10.47
CA CYS A 115 5.09 3.56 -10.19
C CYS A 115 4.40 4.02 -11.48
N THR A 116 5.15 4.48 -12.48
CA THR A 116 4.58 5.01 -13.73
C THR A 116 4.20 3.91 -14.72
N GLY A 117 4.83 2.73 -14.64
CA GLY A 117 4.55 1.58 -15.48
C GLY A 117 3.52 0.66 -14.84
N THR A 118 4.00 -0.35 -14.11
CA THR A 118 3.18 -1.45 -13.60
C THR A 118 2.04 -0.99 -12.69
N ILE A 119 2.33 -0.13 -11.70
CA ILE A 119 1.34 0.31 -10.71
C ILE A 119 0.31 1.23 -11.37
N SER A 120 0.73 2.18 -12.21
CA SER A 120 -0.21 3.02 -12.96
C SER A 120 -1.09 2.19 -13.90
N ALA A 121 -0.53 1.15 -14.54
CA ALA A 121 -1.28 0.27 -15.43
C ALA A 121 -2.34 -0.55 -14.67
N SER A 122 -2.06 -1.02 -13.45
CA SER A 122 -3.05 -1.75 -12.64
C SER A 122 -4.25 -0.88 -12.23
N LEU A 123 -4.09 0.45 -12.23
CA LEU A 123 -5.15 1.41 -11.94
C LEU A 123 -5.99 1.79 -13.17
N ALA A 124 -5.65 1.30 -14.36
CA ALA A 124 -6.34 1.69 -15.59
C ALA A 124 -7.83 1.29 -15.57
N ASP A 125 -8.15 0.10 -15.08
CA ASP A 125 -9.53 -0.39 -15.02
C ASP A 125 -10.38 0.32 -13.95
N PRO A 126 -9.96 0.44 -12.68
CA PRO A 126 -10.73 1.23 -11.71
C PRO A 126 -10.87 2.70 -12.13
N TYR A 127 -9.86 3.26 -12.83
CA TYR A 127 -10.00 4.59 -13.44
C TYR A 127 -11.11 4.62 -14.51
N LYS A 128 -11.19 3.64 -15.41
CA LYS A 128 -12.28 3.54 -16.40
C LYS A 128 -13.64 3.34 -15.73
N GLU A 129 -13.73 2.46 -14.73
CA GLU A 129 -14.94 2.21 -13.97
C GLU A 129 -15.45 3.52 -13.33
N LEU A 130 -14.55 4.25 -12.67
CA LEU A 130 -14.85 5.55 -12.07
C LEU A 130 -15.28 6.58 -13.13
N ALA A 131 -14.56 6.67 -14.25
CA ALA A 131 -14.88 7.58 -15.33
C ALA A 131 -16.28 7.32 -15.94
N GLN A 132 -16.72 6.05 -15.98
CA GLN A 132 -18.06 5.67 -16.43
C GLN A 132 -19.14 5.91 -15.37
N ALA A 133 -18.78 5.88 -14.08
CA ALA A 133 -19.70 6.09 -12.97
C ALA A 133 -19.99 7.57 -12.71
N ILE A 134 -18.99 8.45 -12.87
CA ILE A 134 -19.09 9.90 -12.57
C ILE A 134 -20.30 10.56 -13.26
N PRO A 135 -20.56 10.39 -14.57
CA PRO A 135 -21.69 11.04 -15.24
C PRO A 135 -23.07 10.62 -14.74
N ARG A 136 -23.16 9.49 -14.02
CA ARG A 136 -24.42 8.93 -13.51
C ARG A 136 -24.72 9.36 -12.07
N GLN A 137 -23.81 10.09 -11.42
CA GLN A 137 -24.01 10.56 -10.06
C GLN A 137 -24.97 11.75 -10.04
N GLU A 138 -26.01 11.67 -9.21
CA GLU A 138 -27.01 12.74 -9.04
C GLU A 138 -26.40 14.02 -8.44
N GLN A 139 -25.39 13.86 -7.59
CA GLN A 139 -24.62 14.95 -7.01
C GLN A 139 -23.13 14.66 -7.16
N LEU A 140 -22.41 15.63 -7.72
CA LEU A 140 -20.95 15.58 -7.86
C LEU A 140 -20.35 16.73 -7.06
N SER A 141 -19.62 16.39 -5.99
CA SER A 141 -18.77 17.37 -5.30
C SER A 141 -17.40 17.36 -5.98
N SER A 142 -17.03 18.51 -6.55
CA SER A 142 -15.70 18.71 -7.14
C SER A 142 -14.91 19.66 -6.25
N ASP A 143 -13.78 19.21 -5.72
CA ASP A 143 -12.82 20.05 -5.02
C ASP A 143 -11.59 20.22 -5.91
N GLU A 144 -11.20 21.47 -6.17
CA GLU A 144 -10.07 21.76 -7.04
C GLU A 144 -8.77 21.72 -6.23
N THR A 145 -7.94 20.71 -6.50
CA THR A 145 -6.59 20.64 -5.93
C THR A 145 -5.57 21.10 -6.98
N SER A 146 -5.02 22.31 -6.78
CA SER A 146 -3.95 22.83 -7.63
C SER A 146 -2.66 22.01 -7.49
N ILE A 147 -2.27 21.30 -8.55
CA ILE A 147 -0.98 20.60 -8.64
C ILE A 147 -0.04 21.41 -9.54
N LYS A 148 1.21 21.60 -9.09
CA LYS A 148 2.27 22.22 -9.91
C LYS A 148 2.92 21.14 -10.75
N ASP A 149 2.85 21.28 -12.07
CA ASP A 149 3.57 20.46 -13.02
C ASP A 149 4.53 21.35 -13.83
N ASP A 150 5.84 21.20 -13.60
CA ASP A 150 6.92 21.98 -14.25
C ASP A 150 6.65 23.49 -14.41
N GLY A 151 6.16 24.12 -13.34
CA GLY A 151 5.89 25.56 -13.31
C GLY A 151 4.64 26.02 -14.06
N LYS A 152 3.93 25.10 -14.73
CA LYS A 152 2.62 25.33 -15.32
C LYS A 152 1.55 24.81 -14.36
N LYS A 153 0.54 25.64 -14.10
CA LYS A 153 -0.67 25.19 -13.42
C LYS A 153 -1.52 24.46 -14.45
N SER A 154 -1.54 23.13 -14.41
CA SER A 154 -2.57 22.37 -15.14
C SER A 154 -3.85 22.44 -14.32
N LEU A 155 -4.73 23.37 -14.69
CA LEU A 155 -6.13 23.33 -14.29
C LEU A 155 -6.80 22.26 -15.14
N ASP A 156 -7.12 21.12 -14.55
CA ASP A 156 -8.06 20.19 -15.17
C ASP A 156 -9.46 20.81 -15.10
N LEU A 157 -9.79 21.61 -16.12
CA LEU A 157 -11.14 22.07 -16.38
C LEU A 157 -11.96 20.87 -16.84
N VAL A 158 -12.81 20.35 -15.94
CA VAL A 158 -13.87 19.43 -16.33
C VAL A 158 -14.88 20.22 -17.18
N ARG A 159 -14.85 20.04 -18.50
CA ARG A 159 -15.87 20.57 -19.43
C ARG A 159 -17.10 19.65 -19.43
N TYR A 160 -18.23 20.14 -18.94
CA TYR A 160 -19.55 19.52 -19.08
C TYR A 160 -20.38 20.25 -20.14
N GLY A 161 -20.39 19.76 -21.39
CA GLY A 161 -21.32 20.21 -22.45
C GLY A 161 -21.35 21.74 -22.74
N ASP A 162 -22.33 22.17 -23.55
CA ASP A 162 -22.48 23.55 -24.05
C ASP A 162 -23.09 24.56 -23.05
N HIS A 163 -23.19 24.22 -21.76
CA HIS A 163 -23.75 25.12 -20.75
C HIS A 163 -22.73 25.47 -19.66
N VAL A 164 -22.25 26.71 -19.71
CA VAL A 164 -21.41 27.32 -18.68
C VAL A 164 -22.32 27.98 -17.63
N GLN A 165 -22.28 27.51 -16.39
CA GLN A 165 -22.85 28.21 -15.23
C GLN A 165 -21.69 28.76 -14.37
N PRO A 166 -21.68 30.06 -14.01
CA PRO A 166 -20.61 30.63 -13.21
C PRO A 166 -20.75 30.23 -11.74
N VAL A 167 -19.78 29.50 -11.18
CA VAL A 167 -19.68 29.30 -9.73
C VAL A 167 -19.02 30.54 -9.11
N CYS A 168 -19.87 31.38 -8.50
CA CYS A 168 -19.49 32.61 -7.81
C CYS A 168 -18.63 32.31 -6.57
N HIS A 169 -17.43 32.89 -6.53
CA HIS A 169 -16.51 32.80 -5.41
C HIS A 169 -17.06 33.54 -4.19
N ARG A 170 -17.38 32.82 -3.11
CA ARG A 170 -17.50 33.42 -1.78
C ARG A 170 -16.23 33.11 -1.00
N ARG A 171 -15.34 34.10 -0.90
CA ARG A 171 -14.14 34.08 -0.04
C ARG A 171 -14.53 33.61 1.37
N PHE A 172 -13.98 32.48 1.80
CA PHE A 172 -13.82 32.19 3.21
C PHE A 172 -12.36 32.44 3.58
N ALA A 173 -12.15 33.50 4.36
CA ALA A 173 -10.91 33.70 5.08
C ALA A 173 -10.82 32.63 6.16
N VAL A 174 -9.77 31.80 6.13
CA VAL A 174 -9.40 30.97 7.29
C VAL A 174 -8.23 31.66 7.96
N ALA A 175 -8.52 32.22 9.14
CA ALA A 175 -7.54 32.77 10.05
C ALA A 175 -6.55 31.69 10.50
N ARG A 176 -5.28 32.08 10.66
CA ARG A 176 -4.27 31.25 11.32
C ARG A 176 -4.71 31.01 12.77
N GLY A 177 -4.76 29.74 13.17
CA GLY A 177 -4.94 29.32 14.55
C GLY A 177 -4.49 27.87 14.69
N PHE A 178 -3.30 27.68 15.28
CA PHE A 178 -2.90 26.42 15.90
C PHE A 178 -3.91 26.11 17.02
N GLY A 179 -4.52 24.93 17.03
CA GLY A 179 -5.35 24.49 18.15
C GLY A 179 -6.33 23.35 17.80
N GLU A 180 -6.08 22.20 18.44
CA GLU A 180 -6.99 21.07 18.67
C GLU A 180 -7.29 20.09 17.52
N VAL A 181 -6.68 18.91 17.66
CA VAL A 181 -6.92 17.68 16.91
C VAL A 181 -8.26 17.08 17.34
N GLY A 182 -9.29 17.25 16.51
CA GLY A 182 -10.59 16.59 16.63
C GLY A 182 -10.66 15.32 15.81
N ARG A 183 -11.12 14.23 16.44
CA ARG A 183 -11.26 12.86 15.92
C ARG A 183 -12.09 12.78 14.63
N SER A 184 -11.45 12.49 13.48
CA SER A 184 -12.09 11.95 12.27
C SER A 184 -11.13 11.06 11.48
N GLY A 185 -10.43 10.15 12.16
CA GLY A 185 -9.33 9.35 11.59
C GLY A 185 -9.63 7.88 11.30
N ILE A 186 -10.88 7.46 11.03
CA ILE A 186 -11.22 6.02 10.96
C ILE A 186 -11.90 5.59 9.64
N GLN A 187 -12.22 6.50 8.70
CA GLN A 187 -12.80 6.09 7.41
C GLN A 187 -11.77 5.65 6.35
N GLY A 188 -10.47 5.91 6.53
CA GLY A 188 -9.45 5.55 5.53
C GLY A 188 -8.98 4.08 5.56
N LEU A 189 -9.15 3.38 6.68
CA LEU A 189 -8.62 2.01 6.86
C LEU A 189 -9.54 0.92 6.27
N SER A 190 -10.86 1.14 6.23
CA SER A 190 -11.82 0.20 5.63
C SER A 190 -11.75 0.19 4.11
N GLU A 191 -11.64 1.38 3.50
CA GLU A 191 -11.41 1.56 2.06
C GLU A 191 -10.05 0.94 1.65
N PHE A 192 -9.02 1.04 2.49
CA PHE A 192 -7.70 0.47 2.23
C PHE A 192 -7.72 -1.07 2.16
N ARG A 193 -8.48 -1.77 3.02
CA ARG A 193 -8.63 -3.23 2.92
C ARG A 193 -9.28 -3.66 1.60
N LEU A 194 -10.27 -2.90 1.14
CA LEU A 194 -10.95 -3.15 -0.14
C LEU A 194 -10.03 -2.85 -1.33
N LEU A 195 -9.31 -1.72 -1.31
CA LEU A 195 -8.43 -1.30 -2.38
C LEU A 195 -7.18 -2.18 -2.47
N LEU A 196 -6.60 -2.58 -1.33
CA LEU A 196 -5.53 -3.56 -1.26
C LEU A 196 -6.02 -4.94 -1.72
N GLY A 197 -7.21 -5.39 -1.31
CA GLY A 197 -7.81 -6.64 -1.78
C GLY A 197 -8.05 -6.65 -3.30
N GLN A 198 -8.55 -5.56 -3.87
CA GLN A 198 -8.76 -5.41 -5.31
C GLN A 198 -7.44 -5.29 -6.09
N LEU A 199 -6.41 -4.63 -5.53
CA LEU A 199 -5.09 -4.56 -6.17
C LEU A 199 -4.40 -5.93 -6.15
N LEU A 200 -4.55 -6.70 -5.06
CA LEU A 200 -3.94 -8.01 -4.91
C LEU A 200 -4.54 -9.05 -5.86
N LEU A 201 -5.86 -9.08 -6.01
CA LEU A 201 -6.55 -9.98 -6.96
C LEU A 201 -6.24 -9.67 -8.44
N ARG A 202 -5.74 -8.48 -8.75
CA ARG A 202 -5.49 -8.02 -10.14
C ARG A 202 -4.01 -7.99 -10.51
N LEU A 203 -3.11 -8.27 -9.57
CA LEU A 203 -1.66 -8.35 -9.78
C LEU A 203 -1.12 -9.80 -9.76
N GLU A 204 -1.99 -10.79 -9.50
CA GLU A 204 -1.74 -12.24 -9.70
C GLU A 204 -2.19 -12.69 -11.10
#